data_AF-C5T4H5-F1
#
_entry.id   AF-C5T4H5-F1
#
_cell.length_a   1.000
_cell.length_b   1.000
_cell.length_c   1.000
_cell.angle_alpha   90.00
_cell.angle_beta   90.00
_cell.angle_gamma   90.00
#
_symmetry.space_group_name_H-M   'P 1'
#
loop_
_entity.id
_entity.type
_entity.pdbx_description
1 polymer ?
#
loop_
_entity_poly.entity_id
_entity_poly.type
_entity_poly.pdbx_seq_one_letter_code
_entity_poly.pdbx_strand_id
1 'polypeptide(L)'
;MRWSKPNLRSSLQGLLGRDAPASTAWVRNQGLEEVRQAMIASLAGLTGGEVARMHMRLRYAGDIEALWYLRSDLRTTLLPLRGERVANATLSRLTLLFQGLLPRALGGAPKRPAT
;
A
#
# COMPACT_ATOMS: atom_id res chain seq x y z
N MET A 1 37.26 -0.36 -14.35
CA MET A 1 35.90 0.10 -13.96
C MET A 1 35.18 -1.03 -13.24
N ARG A 2 35.04 -0.94 -11.91
CA ARG A 2 34.27 -1.89 -11.09
C ARG A 2 32.99 -1.18 -10.66
N TRP A 3 31.86 -1.63 -11.18
CA TRP A 3 30.55 -1.11 -10.83
C TRP A 3 30.11 -1.73 -9.50
N SER A 4 30.13 -0.95 -8.43
CA SER A 4 29.63 -1.38 -7.12
C SER A 4 28.10 -1.46 -7.16
N LYS A 5 27.55 -2.64 -6.85
CA LYS A 5 26.11 -2.86 -6.60
C LYS A 5 25.75 -2.26 -5.24
N PRO A 6 24.79 -1.34 -5.13
CA PRO A 6 24.28 -0.95 -3.83
C PRO A 6 23.27 -2.01 -3.34
N ASN A 7 23.72 -2.85 -2.40
CA ASN A 7 22.83 -3.60 -1.52
C ASN A 7 22.26 -2.61 -0.49
N LEU A 8 21.08 -2.04 -0.77
CA LEU A 8 20.37 -1.09 0.10
C LEU A 8 19.00 -1.64 0.54
N ARG A 9 18.92 -2.91 0.96
CA ARG A 9 17.61 -3.52 1.30
C ARG A 9 17.47 -4.22 2.66
N SER A 10 18.43 -4.15 3.58
CA SER A 10 18.32 -4.90 4.85
C SER A 10 18.38 -4.08 6.14
N SER A 11 18.62 -2.76 6.11
CA SER A 11 19.05 -2.06 7.34
C SER A 11 17.99 -1.21 8.07
N LEU A 12 16.73 -1.17 7.62
CA LEU A 12 15.68 -0.37 8.29
C LEU A 12 14.53 -1.21 8.86
N GLN A 13 14.56 -2.53 8.70
CA GLN A 13 13.51 -3.43 9.17
C GLN A 13 13.56 -3.71 10.69
N GLY A 14 14.60 -3.22 11.40
CA GLY A 14 14.83 -3.55 12.81
C GLY A 14 14.60 -2.44 13.84
N LEU A 15 14.41 -1.17 13.43
CA LEU A 15 14.43 -0.06 14.39
C LEU A 15 13.05 0.51 14.77
N LEU A 16 11.97 0.10 14.10
CA LEU A 16 10.62 0.55 14.43
C LEU A 16 9.68 -0.65 14.53
N GLY A 17 9.68 -1.26 15.71
CA GLY A 17 8.49 -1.91 16.23
C GLY A 17 8.29 -3.37 15.85
N ARG A 18 8.70 -4.23 16.79
CA ARG A 18 8.06 -5.51 17.12
C ARG A 18 8.20 -6.57 16.03
N ASP A 19 9.14 -7.49 16.24
CA ASP A 19 9.24 -8.76 15.52
C ASP A 19 7.92 -9.53 15.63
N ALA A 20 7.02 -9.31 14.68
CA ALA A 20 5.97 -10.26 14.42
C ALA A 20 6.67 -11.52 13.87
N PRO A 21 6.41 -12.70 14.44
CA PRO A 21 7.23 -13.90 14.25
C PRO A 21 7.45 -14.17 12.76
N ALA A 22 8.62 -14.69 12.38
CA ALA A 22 9.00 -14.95 10.99
C ALA A 22 7.92 -15.74 10.22
N SER A 23 7.15 -16.61 10.91
CA SER A 23 5.98 -17.34 10.39
C SER A 23 4.85 -16.47 9.84
N THR A 24 4.80 -15.19 10.21
CA THR A 24 3.79 -14.22 9.75
C THR A 24 4.36 -13.20 8.75
N ALA A 25 5.68 -13.21 8.51
CA ALA A 25 6.32 -12.32 7.55
C ALA A 25 5.87 -12.63 6.11
N TRP A 26 5.67 -13.90 5.75
CA TRP A 26 5.12 -14.27 4.44
C TRP A 26 3.70 -13.71 4.26
N VAL A 27 2.86 -13.71 5.31
CA VAL A 27 1.46 -13.29 5.21
C VAL A 27 1.40 -11.80 4.99
N ARG A 28 2.25 -11.04 5.70
CA ARG A 28 2.39 -9.60 5.52
C ARG A 28 2.90 -9.25 4.12
N ASN A 29 3.89 -9.99 3.61
CA ASN A 29 4.41 -9.78 2.26
C ASN A 29 3.38 -10.11 1.18
N GLN A 30 2.58 -11.17 1.38
CA GLN A 30 1.49 -11.52 0.47
C GLN A 30 0.39 -10.44 0.49
N GLY A 31 -0.08 -10.03 1.68
CA GLY A 31 -1.08 -8.97 1.80
C GLY A 31 -0.61 -7.63 1.23
N LEU A 32 0.67 -7.29 1.41
CA LEU A 32 1.29 -6.13 0.77
C LEU A 32 1.17 -6.19 -0.75
N GLU A 33 1.53 -7.31 -1.36
CA GLU A 33 1.51 -7.45 -2.81
C GLU A 33 0.08 -7.51 -3.38
N GLU A 34 -0.85 -8.16 -2.67
CA GLU A 34 -2.28 -8.16 -3.04
C GLU A 34 -2.85 -6.73 -3.07
N VAL A 35 -2.59 -5.92 -2.04
CA VAL A 35 -3.00 -4.51 -2.00
C VAL A 35 -2.33 -3.72 -3.13
N ARG A 36 -1.02 -3.92 -3.34
CA ARG A 36 -0.27 -3.24 -4.41
C ARG A 36 -0.89 -3.50 -5.78
N GLN A 37 -1.15 -4.77 -6.11
CA GLN A 37 -1.72 -5.16 -7.39
C GLN A 37 -3.13 -4.61 -7.56
N ALA A 38 -3.96 -4.63 -6.52
CA ALA A 38 -5.29 -4.04 -6.56
C ALA A 38 -5.26 -2.51 -6.84
N MET A 39 -4.32 -1.79 -6.21
CA MET A 39 -4.13 -0.36 -6.45
C MET A 39 -3.63 -0.09 -7.88
N ILE A 40 -2.67 -0.86 -8.39
CA ILE A 40 -2.17 -0.73 -9.77
C ILE A 40 -3.27 -1.06 -10.78
N ALA A 41 -4.07 -2.10 -10.55
CA ALA A 41 -5.18 -2.49 -11.40
C ALA A 41 -6.25 -1.38 -11.52
N SER A 42 -6.43 -0.55 -10.49
CA SER A 42 -7.34 0.59 -10.55
C SER A 42 -6.93 1.67 -11.57
N LEU A 43 -5.66 1.68 -11.99
CA LEU A 43 -5.13 2.57 -13.01
C LEU A 43 -5.24 1.97 -14.43
N ALA A 44 -5.73 0.74 -14.58
CA ALA A 44 -5.82 0.09 -15.87
C ALA A 44 -6.68 0.91 -16.87
N GLY A 45 -6.18 1.02 -18.09
CA GLY A 45 -6.82 1.79 -19.16
C GLY A 45 -6.74 3.31 -18.99
N LEU A 46 -6.03 3.82 -17.99
CA LEU A 46 -5.70 5.24 -17.86
C LEU A 46 -4.29 5.50 -18.41
N THR A 47 -4.09 6.70 -18.97
CA THR A 47 -2.82 7.12 -19.55
C THR A 47 -2.44 8.53 -19.08
N GLY A 48 -1.18 8.91 -19.24
CA GLY A 48 -0.67 10.23 -18.88
C GLY A 48 0.44 10.21 -17.83
N GLY A 49 1.14 11.34 -17.69
CA GLY A 49 2.32 11.47 -16.82
C GLY A 49 2.00 11.24 -15.33
N GLU A 50 0.88 11.76 -14.84
CA GLU A 50 0.44 11.54 -13.45
C GLU A 50 0.11 10.06 -13.18
N VAL A 51 -0.51 9.37 -14.13
CA VAL A 51 -0.82 7.94 -14.03
C VAL A 51 0.47 7.11 -14.01
N ALA A 52 1.43 7.43 -14.89
CA ALA A 52 2.73 6.77 -14.90
C ALA A 52 3.51 6.99 -13.59
N ARG A 53 3.50 8.22 -13.06
CA ARG A 53 4.11 8.55 -11.77
C ARG A 53 3.43 7.78 -10.63
N MET A 54 2.11 7.72 -10.62
CA MET A 54 1.35 6.97 -9.62
C MET A 54 1.66 5.47 -9.68
N HIS A 55 1.70 4.87 -10.88
CA HIS A 55 2.10 3.47 -11.07
C HIS A 55 3.47 3.21 -10.44
N MET A 56 4.47 4.06 -10.71
CA MET A 56 5.82 3.89 -10.14
C MET A 56 5.81 4.00 -8.61
N ARG A 57 5.10 4.97 -8.04
CA ARG A 57 4.96 5.11 -6.57
C ARG A 57 4.35 3.84 -5.96
N LEU A 58 3.29 3.30 -6.56
CA LEU A 58 2.67 2.06 -6.11
C LEU A 58 3.59 0.86 -6.27
N ARG A 59 4.33 0.75 -7.38
CA ARG A 59 5.25 -0.37 -7.65
C ARG A 59 6.38 -0.45 -6.62
N TYR A 60 6.89 0.70 -6.17
CA TYR A 60 8.07 0.77 -5.30
C TYR A 60 7.77 1.07 -3.83
N ALA A 61 6.50 1.17 -3.41
CA ALA A 61 6.16 1.33 -2.00
C ALA A 61 6.71 0.17 -1.16
N GLY A 62 7.49 0.47 -0.13
CA GLY A 62 8.28 -0.53 0.62
C GLY A 62 7.48 -1.37 1.61
N ASP A 63 6.32 -0.89 2.04
CA ASP A 63 5.50 -1.50 3.08
C ASP A 63 4.02 -1.10 2.92
N ILE A 64 3.19 -1.66 3.81
CA ILE A 64 1.74 -1.46 3.79
C ILE A 64 1.34 -0.03 4.19
N GLU A 65 2.13 0.64 5.03
CA GLU A 65 1.86 2.01 5.47
C GLU A 65 2.06 3.00 4.32
N ALA A 66 3.13 2.81 3.55
CA ALA A 66 3.38 3.57 2.33
C ALA A 66 2.21 3.45 1.35
N LEU A 67 1.66 2.24 1.14
CA LEU A 67 0.45 2.06 0.32
C LEU A 67 -0.78 2.73 0.94
N TRP A 68 -0.93 2.72 2.26
CA TRP A 68 -2.04 3.37 2.95
C TRP A 68 -2.05 4.89 2.76
N TYR A 69 -0.89 5.52 2.80
CA TYR A 69 -0.76 6.95 2.50
C TYR A 69 -0.98 7.24 1.01
N LEU A 70 -0.42 6.42 0.13
CA LEU A 70 -0.63 6.53 -1.33
C LEU A 70 -2.09 6.37 -1.74
N ARG A 71 -2.92 5.72 -0.93
CA ARG A 71 -4.35 5.57 -1.19
C ARG A 71 -5.02 6.93 -1.41
N SER A 72 -4.73 7.94 -0.60
CA SER A 72 -5.33 9.28 -0.77
C SER A 72 -4.86 9.96 -2.05
N ASP A 73 -3.57 9.85 -2.39
CA ASP A 73 -3.02 10.36 -3.65
C ASP A 73 -3.58 9.60 -4.88
N LEU A 74 -3.87 8.32 -4.73
CA LEU A 74 -4.51 7.53 -5.78
C LEU A 74 -5.91 8.06 -6.05
N ARG A 75 -6.69 8.40 -5.00
CA ARG A 75 -7.99 9.06 -5.18
C ARG A 75 -7.87 10.39 -5.90
N THR A 76 -6.92 11.25 -5.52
CA THR A 76 -6.74 12.56 -6.19
C THR A 76 -6.35 12.40 -7.66
N THR A 77 -5.61 11.33 -7.99
CA THR A 77 -5.27 10.96 -9.37
C THR A 77 -6.48 10.45 -10.15
N LEU A 78 -7.34 9.63 -9.53
CA LEU A 78 -8.52 9.06 -10.17
C LEU A 78 -9.66 10.07 -10.35
N LEU A 79 -9.77 11.06 -9.46
CA LEU A 79 -10.86 12.03 -9.44
C LEU A 79 -11.07 12.74 -10.78
N PRO A 80 -10.05 13.39 -11.40
CA PRO A 80 -10.22 14.05 -12.70
C PRO A 80 -10.37 13.06 -13.87
N LEU A 81 -9.96 11.80 -13.72
CA LEU A 81 -9.92 10.82 -14.82
C LEU A 81 -11.18 9.94 -14.90
N ARG A 82 -11.83 9.69 -13.77
CA ARG A 82 -12.98 8.77 -13.65
C ARG A 82 -14.21 9.42 -12.99
N GLY A 83 -14.07 10.64 -12.48
CA GLY A 83 -15.10 11.33 -11.73
C GLY A 83 -15.19 10.86 -10.27
N GLU A 84 -15.84 11.70 -9.45
CA GLU A 84 -15.89 11.52 -8.00
C GLU A 84 -16.52 10.20 -7.57
N ARG A 85 -17.65 9.82 -8.18
CA ARG A 85 -18.39 8.61 -7.80
C ARG A 85 -17.53 7.34 -7.95
N VAL A 86 -16.83 7.22 -9.08
CA VAL A 86 -15.96 6.06 -9.36
C VAL A 86 -14.72 6.09 -8.47
N ALA A 87 -14.10 7.27 -8.30
CA ALA A 87 -12.93 7.42 -7.44
C ALA A 87 -13.24 7.04 -5.98
N ASN A 88 -14.38 7.48 -5.44
CA ASN A 88 -14.81 7.15 -4.08
C ASN A 88 -15.13 5.65 -3.93
N ALA A 89 -15.86 5.06 -4.88
CA ALA A 89 -16.18 3.63 -4.84
C ALA A 89 -14.92 2.74 -4.90
N THR A 90 -13.97 3.09 -5.77
CA THR A 90 -12.66 2.42 -5.85
C THR A 90 -11.91 2.53 -4.53
N LEU A 91 -11.89 3.73 -3.93
CA LEU A 91 -11.19 3.95 -2.67
C LEU A 91 -11.79 3.14 -1.51
N SER A 92 -13.12 3.07 -1.43
CA SER A 92 -13.81 2.28 -0.42
C SER A 92 -13.46 0.81 -0.53
N ARG A 93 -13.46 0.23 -1.74
CA ARG A 93 -13.06 -1.17 -1.97
C ARG A 93 -11.61 -1.41 -1.58
N LEU A 94 -10.68 -0.53 -2.01
CA LEU A 94 -9.26 -0.66 -1.67
C LEU A 94 -9.01 -0.55 -0.17
N THR A 95 -9.73 0.33 0.53
CA THR A 95 -9.59 0.53 1.98
C THR A 95 -9.86 -0.74 2.78
N LEU A 96 -10.77 -1.60 2.33
CA LEU A 96 -11.06 -2.87 2.99
C LEU A 96 -9.86 -3.82 2.95
N LEU A 97 -9.03 -3.77 1.91
CA LEU A 97 -7.87 -4.65 1.76
C LEU A 97 -6.76 -4.34 2.79
N PHE A 98 -6.78 -3.16 3.41
CA PHE A 98 -5.82 -2.79 4.47
C PHE A 98 -6.19 -3.35 5.85
N GLN A 99 -7.41 -3.87 6.02
CA GLN A 99 -7.88 -4.38 7.31
C GLN A 99 -7.03 -5.58 7.77
N GLY A 100 -6.55 -5.53 9.02
CA GLY A 100 -5.69 -6.58 9.57
C GLY A 100 -4.23 -6.53 9.10
N LEU A 101 -3.88 -5.70 8.11
CA LEU A 101 -2.50 -5.51 7.64
C LEU A 101 -1.82 -4.28 8.25
N LEU A 102 -2.60 -3.29 8.68
CA LEU A 102 -2.07 -2.07 9.28
C LEU A 102 -1.61 -2.28 10.73
N PRO A 103 -0.54 -1.58 11.17
CA PRO A 103 -0.22 -1.46 12.59
C PRO A 103 -1.42 -0.94 13.38
N ARG A 104 -1.55 -1.34 14.64
CA ARG A 104 -2.66 -0.95 15.53
C ARG A 104 -2.92 0.56 15.60
N ALA A 105 -1.88 1.39 15.43
CA ALA A 105 -2.00 2.86 15.43
C ALA A 105 -2.76 3.40 14.20
N LEU A 106 -2.71 2.70 13.07
CA LEU A 106 -3.34 3.08 11.80
C LEU A 106 -4.62 2.28 11.51
N GLY A 107 -4.70 1.04 12.00
CA GLY A 107 -5.80 0.11 11.71
C GLY A 107 -7.09 0.31 12.51
N GLY A 108 -7.11 1.18 13.53
CA GLY A 108 -8.28 1.38 14.39
C GLY A 108 -8.59 0.18 15.32
N ALA A 109 -9.19 0.47 16.47
CA ALA A 109 -9.09 -0.30 17.71
C ALA A 109 -9.57 -1.78 17.68
N PRO A 110 -9.00 -2.66 18.53
CA PRO A 110 -9.55 -3.98 18.77
C PRO A 110 -10.98 -3.84 19.30
N LYS A 111 -11.92 -4.56 18.67
CA LYS A 111 -13.29 -4.74 19.16
C LYS A 111 -13.20 -5.37 20.55
N ARG A 112 -13.44 -4.58 21.60
CA ARG A 112 -13.57 -5.11 22.98
C ARG A 112 -14.75 -6.09 22.97
N PRO A 113 -14.58 -7.33 23.47
CA PRO A 113 -15.73 -8.20 23.67
C PRO A 113 -16.63 -7.56 24.73
N ALA A 114 -17.90 -7.35 24.38
CA ALA A 114 -18.93 -7.04 25.36
C ALA A 114 -19.14 -8.29 26.22
N THR A 115 -18.80 -8.18 27.50
CA THR A 115 -19.25 -9.06 28.58
C THR A 115 -20.59 -8.59 29.08
#